data_AF-A0A952G958-F1
#
_entry.id   AF-A0A952G958-F1
#
_cell.length_a   1.000
_cell.length_b   1.000
_cell.length_c   1.000
_cell.angle_alpha   90.00
_cell.angle_beta   90.00
_cell.angle_gamma   90.00
#
_symmetry.space_group_name_H-M   'P 1'
#
loop_
_entity.id
_entity.type
_entity.pdbx_description
1 polymer ?
#
loop_
_entity_poly.entity_id
_entity_poly.type
_entity_poly.pdbx_seq_one_letter_code
_entity_poly.pdbx_strand_id
1 'polypeptide(L)' 'MKIFRSIAEVPANFGPSIISIGNFDGVHRGHRWVISEIIARARESGTKSIAVTFDPHPVRIL' A
#
# COMPACT_ATOMS: atom_id res chain seq x y z
N MET A 1 4.14 0.70 11.65
CA MET A 1 4.12 0.75 10.17
C MET A 1 5.55 0.74 9.68
N LYS A 2 5.88 -0.05 8.65
CA LYS A 2 7.20 -0.06 8.00
C LYS A 2 7.08 0.67 6.67
N ILE A 3 8.06 1.51 6.32
CA ILE A 3 8.09 2.27 5.06
C ILE A 3 9.29 1.79 4.26
N PHE A 4 9.06 1.52 2.97
CA PHE A 4 10.09 1.24 1.97
C PHE A 4 9.99 2.33 0.91
N ARG A 5 11.10 2.95 0.55
CA ARG A 5 11.10 4.02 -0.48
C ARG A 5 11.31 3.48 -1.89
N SER A 6 11.69 2.22 -2.00
CA SER A 6 11.87 1.51 -3.27
C SER A 6 11.50 0.04 -3.11
N ILE A 7 11.16 -0.62 -4.21
CA ILE A 7 10.90 -2.06 -4.24
C ILE A 7 12.14 -2.85 -3.77
N ALA A 8 13.34 -2.35 -4.06
CA ALA A 8 14.61 -2.98 -3.68
C ALA A 8 14.83 -3.08 -2.16
N GLU A 9 14.19 -2.23 -1.36
CA GLU A 9 14.29 -2.29 0.11
C GLU A 9 13.38 -3.38 0.72
N VAL A 10 12.42 -3.92 -0.06
CA VAL A 10 11.52 -4.98 0.41
C VAL A 10 12.30 -6.31 0.47
N PRO A 11 12.42 -6.95 1.65
CA PRO A 11 13.14 -8.21 1.77
C PRO A 11 12.57 -9.30 0.86
N ALA A 12 13.42 -10.14 0.26
CA ALA A 12 12.96 -11.24 -0.59
C ALA A 12 12.01 -12.21 0.13
N ASN A 13 12.16 -12.35 1.45
CA ASN A 13 11.31 -13.16 2.32
C ASN A 13 10.19 -12.35 3.00
N PHE A 14 9.71 -11.27 2.39
CA PHE A 14 8.63 -10.45 2.98
C PHE A 14 7.31 -11.22 3.15
N GLY A 15 7.11 -12.29 2.38
CA GLY A 15 5.98 -13.21 2.51
C GLY A 15 4.68 -12.70 1.86
N PRO A 16 3.60 -13.50 1.91
CA PRO A 16 2.33 -13.18 1.25
C PRO A 16 1.74 -11.86 1.75
N SER A 17 1.23 -11.07 0.80
CA SER A 17 0.74 -9.72 1.07
C SER A 17 -0.46 -9.38 0.19
N ILE A 18 -1.41 -8.64 0.74
CA ILE A 18 -2.50 -8.01 0.00
C ILE A 18 -2.14 -6.54 -0.17
N ILE A 19 -2.14 -6.08 -1.42
CA ILE A 19 -1.64 -4.75 -1.77
C ILE A 19 -2.76 -3.88 -2.33
N SER A 20 -2.71 -2.59 -2.03
CA SER A 20 -3.44 -1.55 -2.77
C SER A 20 -2.44 -0.53 -3.31
N ILE A 21 -2.64 -0.10 -4.55
CA ILE A 21 -1.75 0.82 -5.25
C ILE A 21 -2.55 2.06 -5.64
N GLY A 22 -2.04 3.25 -5.32
CA GLY A 22 -2.67 4.52 -5.68
C GLY A 22 -1.92 5.71 -5.11
N ASN A 23 -2.24 6.92 -5.60
CA ASN A 23 -1.62 8.16 -5.07
C ASN A 23 -1.96 8.40 -3.60
N PHE A 24 -3.15 7.96 -3.17
CA PHE A 24 -3.69 8.18 -1.82
C PHE A 24 -3.68 9.64 -1.34
N ASP A 25 -3.58 10.61 -2.25
CA ASP A 25 -3.57 12.03 -1.89
C ASP A 25 -4.86 12.43 -1.17
N GLY A 26 -4.72 13.18 -0.08
CA GLY A 26 -5.80 13.57 0.82
C GLY A 26 -6.49 12.44 1.62
N VAL A 27 -6.19 11.15 1.36
CA VAL A 27 -6.75 9.97 2.05
C VAL A 27 -8.25 10.13 2.38
N HIS A 28 -9.05 10.50 1.38
CA HIS A 28 -10.48 10.75 1.53
C HIS A 28 -11.27 9.45 1.80
N ARG A 29 -12.60 9.56 1.92
CA ARG A 29 -13.47 8.43 2.30
C ARG A 29 -13.29 7.18 1.41
N GLY A 30 -13.12 7.38 0.11
CA GLY A 30 -12.84 6.29 -0.85
C GLY A 30 -11.53 5.57 -0.53
N HIS A 31 -10.42 6.31 -0.36
CA HIS A 31 -9.14 5.73 0.06
C HIS A 31 -9.25 4.99 1.39
N ARG A 32 -9.93 5.57 2.38
CA ARG A 32 -10.13 4.92 3.69
C ARG A 32 -10.90 3.61 3.57
N TRP A 33 -11.89 3.55 2.70
CA TRP A 33 -12.64 2.32 2.44
C TRP A 33 -11.74 1.24 1.83
N VAL A 34 -10.99 1.57 0.76
CA VAL A 34 -10.05 0.62 0.13
C VAL A 34 -8.98 0.13 1.12
N ILE A 35 -8.41 1.04 1.92
CA ILE A 35 -7.40 0.70 2.93
C ILE A 35 -7.99 -0.22 4.01
N SER A 36 -9.21 0.08 4.47
CA SER A 36 -9.90 -0.76 5.46
C SER A 36 -10.17 -2.16 4.93
N GLU A 37 -10.59 -2.26 3.67
CA GLU A 37 -10.88 -3.54 3.01
C GLU A 37 -9.64 -4.42 2.91
N ILE A 38 -8.49 -3.88 2.46
CA ILE A 38 -7.26 -4.68 2.38
C ILE A 38 -6.74 -5.10 3.76
N ILE A 39 -6.96 -4.28 4.80
CA ILE A 39 -6.59 -4.62 6.18
C ILE A 39 -7.45 -5.78 6.68
N ALA A 40 -8.76 -5.75 6.43
CA ALA A 40 -9.67 -6.82 6.83
C ALA A 40 -9.27 -8.15 6.18
N ARG A 41 -9.11 -8.17 4.85
CA ARG A 41 -8.71 -9.37 4.11
C ARG A 41 -7.33 -9.89 4.51
N ALA A 42 -6.38 -8.99 4.79
CA ALA A 42 -5.05 -9.40 5.22
C ALA A 42 -5.09 -10.08 6.59
N ARG A 43 -5.92 -9.59 7.51
CA ARG A 43 -6.16 -10.21 8.81
C ARG A 43 -6.80 -11.59 8.67
N GLU A 44 -7.85 -11.71 7.86
CA GLU A 44 -8.55 -12.99 7.62
C GLU A 44 -7.64 -14.07 7.04
N SER A 45 -6.69 -13.67 6.19
CA SER A 45 -5.74 -14.58 5.54
C SER A 45 -4.40 -14.76 6.27
N GLY A 46 -4.20 -14.08 7.41
CA GLY A 46 -2.92 -14.10 8.12
C GLY A 46 -1.75 -13.51 7.32
N THR A 47 -2.04 -12.59 6.39
CA THR A 47 -1.06 -11.97 5.48
C THR A 47 -0.78 -10.51 5.86
N LYS A 48 0.17 -9.87 5.17
CA LYS A 48 0.48 -8.45 5.37
C LYS A 48 -0.42 -7.57 4.49
N SER A 49 -0.87 -6.42 4.99
CA SER A 49 -1.48 -5.37 4.16
C SER A 49 -0.43 -4.32 3.79
N ILE A 50 -0.41 -3.90 2.52
CA ILE A 50 0.54 -2.91 2.00
C ILE A 50 -0.20 -1.85 1.18
N ALA A 51 0.09 -0.59 1.45
CA ALA A 51 -0.24 0.50 0.54
C ALA A 51 1.02 0.89 -0.25
N VAL A 52 0.93 0.88 -1.58
CA VAL A 52 1.96 1.36 -2.49
C VAL A 52 1.50 2.71 -3.02
N THR A 53 2.32 3.74 -2.83
CA THR A 53 2.06 5.09 -3.31
C THR A 53 3.26 5.62 -4.10
N PHE A 54 3.09 6.79 -4.68
CA PHE A 54 4.02 7.41 -5.61
C PHE A 54 4.56 8.71 -5.02
N ASP A 55 5.87 8.86 -5.06
CA ASP A 55 6.57 10.11 -4.76
C ASP A 55 7.73 10.26 -5.76
N PRO A 56 7.85 11.40 -6.48
CA PRO A 56 6.92 12.54 -6.49
C PRO A 56 5.56 12.18 -7.12
N HIS A 57 4.55 13.02 -6.88
CA HIS A 57 3.20 12.81 -7.44
C HIS A 57 3.26 12.59 -8.98
N PRO A 58 2.60 11.55 -9.54
CA PRO A 58 2.80 11.15 -10.94
C PRO A 58 2.57 12.27 -11.96
N VAL A 59 1.61 13.16 -11.70
CA VAL A 59 1.33 14.34 -12.57
C VAL A 59 2.54 15.28 -12.71
N ARG A 60 3.52 15.26 -11.79
CA ARG A 60 4.74 16.08 -11.92
C ARG A 60 5.73 15.53 -12.95
N ILE A 61 5.55 14.30 -13.42
CA ILE A 61 6.45 13.60 -14.35
C ILE A 61 5.84 13.52 -15.76
N LEU A 62 4.53 13.75 -15.89
CA LEU A 62 3.80 13.81 -17.16
C LEU A 62 3.94 15.19 -17.82
#